data_AF-A0A0N8KG66-F1
#
_entry.id   AF-A0A0N8KG66-F1
#
_cell.length_a   1.000
_cell.length_b   1.000
_cell.length_c   1.000
_cell.angle_alpha   90.00
_cell.angle_beta   90.00
_cell.angle_gamma   90.00
#
_symmetry.space_group_name_H-M   'P 1'
#
loop_
_entity.id
_entity.type
_entity.pdbx_description
1 polymer ?
#
loop_
_entity_poly.entity_id
_entity_poly.type
_entity_poly.pdbx_seq_one_letter_code
_entity_poly.pdbx_strand_id
1 'polypeptide(L)'
;MTPDRWTLARDTGALPPVEGRCVAFMARGDADLAALGATELLAVQGFRPDHDRLRARGIDVAPGLEDQAGFDAALVQIVKSRVGTLSAVAEAFGVVRPGGLILIDGAKEEGIEAILKALRTHVEPEGVFSKSHGKLIWFRRPDTVPEAIAEWIALPTETEEGYVIPPGGFSADGPDRGSEILVALAPPLKGRVADLGAGWGYLAGEVLAEQEAITHLDLIEADHAMLMAARANIDDPRAAFHWADVTRFDPAEPYDAIISNPPFHTGRRADPGLGRAFISAAARMLKPSGKFIMVANRHLPYEAALKDAFGNGRLIGELEGYKLHEVAKPRQAQGRASRGHGR
;
A
#
# COMPACT_ATOMS: atom_id res chain seq x y z
N MET A 1 10.23 -20.16 1.04
CA MET A 1 10.12 -18.97 0.19
C MET A 1 10.44 -19.43 -1.23
N THR A 2 9.61 -19.06 -2.21
CA THR A 2 9.91 -19.37 -3.61
C THR A 2 11.11 -18.52 -4.01
N PRO A 3 12.22 -19.09 -4.51
CA PRO A 3 13.39 -18.30 -4.86
C PRO A 3 13.08 -17.31 -5.99
N ASP A 4 13.63 -16.12 -5.85
CA ASP A 4 13.54 -15.05 -6.85
C ASP A 4 14.12 -15.50 -8.19
N ARG A 5 13.45 -15.13 -9.29
CA ARG A 5 13.79 -15.69 -10.60
C ARG A 5 15.11 -15.15 -11.15
N TRP A 6 15.52 -13.93 -10.77
CA TRP A 6 16.84 -13.38 -11.15
C TRP A 6 17.97 -14.16 -10.51
N THR A 7 17.82 -14.59 -9.26
CA THR A 7 18.78 -15.47 -8.59
C THR A 7 18.95 -16.78 -9.37
N LEU A 8 17.84 -17.43 -9.71
CA LEU A 8 17.88 -18.67 -10.49
C LEU A 8 18.46 -18.47 -11.89
N ALA A 9 18.11 -17.37 -12.57
CA ALA A 9 18.61 -17.07 -13.91
C ALA A 9 20.12 -16.80 -13.89
N ARG A 10 20.61 -16.05 -12.90
CA ARG A 10 22.03 -15.80 -12.68
C ARG A 10 22.81 -17.08 -12.39
N ASP A 11 22.29 -17.93 -11.51
CA ASP A 11 22.96 -19.19 -11.13
C ASP A 11 23.09 -20.15 -12.32
N THR A 12 22.16 -20.07 -13.29
CA THR A 12 22.25 -20.82 -14.56
C THR A 12 23.10 -20.15 -15.65
N GLY A 13 23.63 -18.95 -15.40
CA GLY A 13 24.33 -18.13 -16.40
C GLY A 13 23.44 -17.57 -17.52
N ALA A 14 22.11 -17.63 -17.35
CA ALA A 14 21.16 -17.16 -18.36
C ALA A 14 20.96 -15.64 -18.33
N LEU A 15 21.15 -15.02 -17.15
CA LEU A 15 21.00 -13.58 -16.97
C LEU A 15 22.36 -12.88 -17.19
N PRO A 16 22.43 -11.83 -18.03
CA PRO A 16 23.64 -11.00 -18.13
C PRO A 16 23.96 -10.33 -16.77
N PRO A 17 25.23 -10.02 -16.50
CA PRO A 17 25.60 -9.38 -15.23
C PRO A 17 24.89 -8.04 -15.05
N VAL A 18 24.36 -7.82 -13.85
CA VAL A 18 23.82 -6.52 -13.42
C VAL A 18 24.96 -5.79 -12.71
N GLU A 19 25.46 -4.73 -13.34
CA GLU A 19 26.61 -3.95 -12.83
C GLU A 19 26.20 -2.49 -12.62
N GLY A 20 26.93 -1.79 -11.75
CA GLY A 20 26.71 -0.37 -11.50
C GLY A 20 25.52 -0.08 -10.60
N ARG A 21 24.90 1.09 -10.82
CA ARG A 21 23.79 1.62 -10.03
C ARG A 21 22.46 1.07 -10.54
N CYS A 22 21.76 0.36 -9.67
CA CYS A 22 20.49 -0.29 -9.98
C CYS A 22 19.33 0.33 -9.20
N VAL A 23 18.16 0.37 -9.82
CA VAL A 23 16.90 0.70 -9.16
C VAL A 23 15.97 -0.51 -9.15
N ALA A 24 15.37 -0.82 -8.00
CA ALA A 24 14.36 -1.87 -7.88
C ALA A 24 12.98 -1.26 -7.61
N PHE A 25 12.10 -1.24 -8.61
CA PHE A 25 10.73 -0.76 -8.50
C PHE A 25 9.81 -1.82 -7.89
N MET A 26 8.86 -1.33 -7.08
CA MET A 26 7.86 -2.15 -6.39
C MET A 26 8.54 -3.27 -5.59
N ALA A 27 9.69 -2.96 -5.00
CA ALA A 27 10.59 -3.92 -4.39
C ALA A 27 9.90 -4.63 -3.23
N ARG A 28 9.75 -5.97 -3.31
CA ARG A 28 9.10 -6.75 -2.27
C ARG A 28 9.98 -6.79 -1.04
N GLY A 29 9.37 -6.70 0.14
CA GLY A 29 10.12 -6.61 1.41
C GLY A 29 11.06 -7.79 1.67
N ASP A 30 10.74 -8.97 1.12
CA ASP A 30 11.48 -10.22 1.29
C ASP A 30 12.36 -10.60 0.08
N ALA A 31 12.38 -9.81 -0.99
CA ALA A 31 13.19 -10.07 -2.18
C ALA A 31 14.70 -10.09 -1.86
N ASP A 32 15.45 -11.03 -2.44
CA ASP A 32 16.90 -11.09 -2.36
C ASP A 32 17.55 -10.16 -3.40
N LEU A 33 17.41 -8.85 -3.16
CA LEU A 33 17.96 -7.83 -4.07
C LEU A 33 19.50 -7.82 -4.08
N ALA A 34 20.16 -8.31 -3.03
CA ALA A 34 21.62 -8.46 -3.02
C ALA A 34 22.09 -9.46 -4.09
N ALA A 35 21.25 -10.46 -4.43
CA ALA A 35 21.54 -11.40 -5.51
C ALA A 35 21.52 -10.77 -6.92
N LEU A 36 21.09 -9.52 -7.10
CA LEU A 36 21.24 -8.82 -8.38
C LEU A 36 22.72 -8.61 -8.73
N GLY A 37 23.59 -8.33 -7.75
CA GLY A 37 25.01 -8.06 -7.97
C GLY A 37 25.35 -6.60 -8.32
N ALA A 38 24.39 -5.68 -8.18
CA ALA A 38 24.61 -4.25 -8.37
C ALA A 38 25.60 -3.68 -7.33
N THR A 39 26.40 -2.69 -7.74
CA THR A 39 27.34 -2.00 -6.81
C THR A 39 26.62 -1.01 -5.92
N GLU A 40 25.58 -0.38 -6.44
CA GLU A 40 24.67 0.50 -5.71
C GLU A 40 23.23 0.10 -6.04
N LEU A 41 22.36 0.07 -5.04
CA LEU A 41 20.97 -0.34 -5.20
C LEU A 41 20.06 0.62 -4.44
N LEU A 42 19.12 1.23 -5.16
CA LEU A 42 18.00 1.96 -4.59
C LEU A 42 16.72 1.15 -4.79
N ALA A 43 16.00 0.84 -3.73
CA ALA A 43 14.66 0.26 -3.81
C ALA A 43 13.59 1.36 -3.78
N VAL A 44 12.61 1.26 -4.66
CA VAL A 44 11.43 2.14 -4.72
C VAL A 44 10.23 1.35 -4.22
N GLN A 45 9.74 1.72 -3.04
CA GLN A 45 8.65 1.02 -2.37
C GLN A 45 7.80 1.98 -1.54
N GLY A 46 6.61 2.33 -2.06
CA GLY A 46 5.64 3.20 -1.40
C GLY A 46 4.79 2.51 -0.33
N PHE A 47 4.77 1.18 -0.26
CA PHE A 47 4.03 0.43 0.74
C PHE A 47 4.86 0.24 2.02
N ARG A 48 4.43 0.87 3.11
CA ARG A 48 5.21 1.02 4.34
C ARG A 48 5.72 -0.30 4.94
N PRO A 49 4.93 -1.39 5.04
CA PRO A 49 5.43 -2.66 5.57
C PRO A 49 6.62 -3.23 4.80
N ASP A 50 6.62 -3.14 3.47
CA ASP A 50 7.71 -3.62 2.64
C ASP A 50 8.89 -2.65 2.66
N HIS A 51 8.62 -1.34 2.64
CA HIS A 51 9.63 -0.30 2.81
C HIS A 51 10.43 -0.51 4.11
N ASP A 52 9.75 -0.67 5.24
CA ASP A 52 10.39 -0.88 6.54
C ASP A 52 11.16 -2.21 6.59
N ARG A 53 10.66 -3.25 5.91
CA ARG A 53 11.37 -4.55 5.84
C ARG A 53 12.66 -4.46 5.02
N LEU A 54 12.64 -3.75 3.89
CA LEU A 54 13.84 -3.47 3.08
C LEU A 54 14.86 -2.66 3.89
N ARG A 55 14.41 -1.57 4.52
CA ARG A 55 15.26 -0.72 5.35
C ARG A 55 15.90 -1.48 6.51
N ALA A 56 15.14 -2.33 7.20
CA ALA A 56 15.65 -3.16 8.29
C ALA A 56 16.73 -4.16 7.85
N ARG A 57 16.80 -4.48 6.55
CA ARG A 57 17.83 -5.32 5.94
C ARG A 57 19.03 -4.52 5.41
N GLY A 58 19.06 -3.20 5.65
CA GLY A 58 20.15 -2.31 5.22
C GLY A 58 20.09 -1.93 3.74
N ILE A 59 18.96 -2.13 3.07
CA ILE A 59 18.75 -1.73 1.68
C ILE A 59 18.35 -0.25 1.66
N ASP A 60 18.99 0.55 0.80
CA ASP A 60 18.57 1.92 0.57
C ASP A 60 17.20 1.94 -0.12
N VAL A 61 16.25 2.69 0.45
CA VAL A 61 14.86 2.62 0.05
C VAL A 61 14.18 3.97 0.16
N ALA A 62 13.39 4.30 -0.86
CA ALA A 62 12.58 5.51 -0.95
C ALA A 62 11.15 5.16 -1.42
N PRO A 63 10.14 5.97 -1.08
CA PRO A 63 8.77 5.77 -1.58
C PRO A 63 8.60 6.11 -3.07
N GLY A 64 9.52 6.85 -3.66
CA GLY A 64 9.54 7.28 -5.06
C GLY A 64 10.97 7.65 -5.49
N LEU A 65 11.16 7.98 -6.76
CA LEU A 65 12.49 8.29 -7.32
C LEU A 65 12.90 9.76 -7.26
N GLU A 66 11.96 10.66 -6.99
CA GLU A 66 12.20 12.11 -7.13
C GLU A 66 12.84 12.40 -8.50
N ASP A 67 13.93 13.19 -8.55
CA ASP A 67 14.63 13.55 -9.79
C ASP A 67 15.79 12.60 -10.14
N GLN A 68 15.87 11.43 -9.52
CA GLN A 68 16.98 10.50 -9.75
C GLN A 68 16.86 9.78 -11.10
N ALA A 69 17.94 9.85 -11.89
CA ALA A 69 18.07 9.16 -13.18
C ALA A 69 19.50 8.64 -13.40
N GLY A 70 19.74 8.07 -14.58
CA GLY A 70 21.06 7.59 -15.02
C GLY A 70 21.44 6.23 -14.44
N PHE A 71 20.46 5.37 -14.13
CA PHE A 71 20.71 4.03 -13.62
C PHE A 71 21.29 3.13 -14.72
N ASP A 72 22.19 2.23 -14.33
CA ASP A 72 22.79 1.22 -15.20
C ASP A 72 21.85 0.03 -15.44
N ALA A 73 20.98 -0.24 -14.45
CA ALA A 73 19.97 -1.27 -14.54
C ALA A 73 18.71 -0.95 -13.72
N ALA A 74 17.61 -1.60 -14.04
CA ALA A 74 16.39 -1.59 -13.25
C ALA A 74 15.82 -3.00 -13.08
N LEU A 75 15.27 -3.31 -11.92
CA LEU A 75 14.39 -4.44 -11.68
C LEU A 75 12.98 -3.92 -11.41
N VAL A 76 11.98 -4.38 -12.14
CA VAL A 76 10.57 -4.13 -11.87
C VAL A 76 9.92 -5.42 -11.37
N GLN A 77 9.52 -5.46 -10.11
CA GLN A 77 8.75 -6.58 -9.58
C GLN A 77 7.26 -6.29 -9.79
N ILE A 78 6.60 -7.05 -10.66
CA ILE A 78 5.22 -6.73 -11.01
C ILE A 78 4.26 -6.93 -9.83
N VAL A 79 3.16 -6.21 -9.90
CA VAL A 79 2.00 -6.39 -9.02
C VAL A 79 0.78 -6.79 -9.85
N LYS A 80 -0.32 -7.15 -9.19
CA LYS A 80 -1.58 -7.49 -9.87
C LYS A 80 -2.20 -6.33 -10.64
N SER A 81 -1.93 -5.10 -10.22
CA SER A 81 -2.35 -3.91 -10.95
C SER A 81 -1.56 -3.82 -12.25
N ARG A 82 -2.27 -4.01 -13.38
CA ARG A 82 -1.67 -3.87 -14.71
C ARG A 82 -1.20 -2.44 -14.96
N VAL A 83 -2.02 -1.46 -14.60
CA VAL A 83 -1.70 -0.03 -14.75
C VAL A 83 -0.46 0.32 -13.92
N GLY A 84 -0.45 -0.05 -12.64
CA GLY A 84 0.71 0.22 -11.76
C GLY A 84 1.99 -0.48 -12.25
N THR A 85 1.87 -1.72 -12.75
CA THR A 85 3.03 -2.44 -13.32
C THR A 85 3.55 -1.75 -14.58
N LEU A 86 2.68 -1.37 -15.52
CA LEU A 86 3.11 -0.74 -16.77
C LEU A 86 3.70 0.66 -16.52
N SER A 87 3.17 1.41 -15.54
CA SER A 87 3.76 2.69 -15.10
C SER A 87 5.17 2.49 -14.56
N ALA A 88 5.38 1.53 -13.64
CA ALA A 88 6.70 1.24 -13.09
C ALA A 88 7.69 0.77 -14.18
N VAL A 89 7.21 0.03 -15.18
CA VAL A 89 8.02 -0.32 -16.36
C VAL A 89 8.38 0.92 -17.17
N ALA A 90 7.44 1.82 -17.44
CA ALA A 90 7.72 3.06 -18.17
C ALA A 90 8.71 3.96 -17.43
N GLU A 91 8.56 4.10 -16.11
CA GLU A 91 9.51 4.81 -15.24
C GLU A 91 10.91 4.19 -15.34
N ALA A 92 11.02 2.86 -15.30
CA ALA A 92 12.29 2.17 -15.50
C ALA A 92 12.95 2.49 -16.86
N PHE A 93 12.17 2.55 -17.95
CA PHE A 93 12.67 2.99 -19.26
C PHE A 93 13.14 4.46 -19.26
N GLY A 94 12.46 5.32 -18.50
CA GLY A 94 12.78 6.74 -18.37
C GLY A 94 14.06 7.02 -17.59
N VAL A 95 14.34 6.24 -16.54
CA VAL A 95 15.48 6.52 -15.63
C VAL A 95 16.74 5.71 -15.92
N VAL A 96 16.64 4.60 -16.67
CA VAL A 96 17.79 3.78 -17.07
C VAL A 96 18.48 4.40 -18.31
N ARG A 97 19.81 4.46 -18.29
CA ARG A 97 20.61 5.01 -19.39
C ARG A 97 20.49 4.17 -20.67
N PRO A 98 20.67 4.73 -21.88
CA PRO A 98 20.78 3.95 -23.12
C PRO A 98 21.74 2.76 -22.96
N GLY A 99 21.31 1.57 -23.40
CA GLY A 99 22.06 0.33 -23.25
C GLY A 99 22.09 -0.29 -21.85
N GLY A 100 21.47 0.36 -20.85
CA GLY A 100 21.26 -0.21 -19.51
C GLY A 100 20.28 -1.39 -19.52
N LEU A 101 20.34 -2.22 -18.49
CA LEU A 101 19.55 -3.46 -18.42
C LEU A 101 18.23 -3.24 -17.65
N ILE A 102 17.10 -3.56 -18.27
CA ILE A 102 15.79 -3.52 -17.59
C ILE A 102 15.29 -4.95 -17.42
N LEU A 103 15.06 -5.35 -16.17
CA LEU A 103 14.52 -6.63 -15.76
C LEU A 103 13.08 -6.49 -15.27
N ILE A 104 12.24 -7.45 -15.59
CA ILE A 104 10.85 -7.50 -15.14
C ILE A 104 10.57 -8.91 -14.60
N ASP A 105 10.30 -9.01 -13.31
CA ASP A 105 10.02 -10.27 -12.61
C ASP A 105 8.56 -10.34 -12.16
N GLY A 106 7.94 -11.50 -12.32
CA GLY A 106 6.56 -11.70 -11.89
C GLY A 106 6.05 -13.13 -11.96
N ALA A 107 5.05 -13.43 -11.13
CA ALA A 107 4.30 -14.68 -11.22
C ALA A 107 3.24 -14.66 -12.32
N LYS A 108 2.82 -15.84 -12.79
CA LYS A 108 1.73 -15.96 -13.77
C LYS A 108 0.41 -15.42 -13.23
N GLU A 109 0.10 -15.70 -11.97
CA GLU A 109 -1.12 -15.20 -11.32
C GLU A 109 -1.15 -13.68 -11.10
N GLU A 110 0.00 -13.02 -11.20
CA GLU A 110 0.16 -11.56 -11.14
C GLU A 110 0.07 -10.91 -12.53
N GLY A 111 0.12 -11.72 -13.60
CA GLY A 111 -0.11 -11.24 -14.97
C GLY A 111 1.14 -11.06 -15.82
N ILE A 112 2.29 -11.64 -15.44
CA ILE A 112 3.56 -11.48 -16.19
C ILE A 112 3.46 -11.84 -17.69
N GLU A 113 2.59 -12.78 -18.06
CA GLU A 113 2.39 -13.16 -19.47
C GLU A 113 1.70 -12.04 -20.27
N ALA A 114 0.76 -11.32 -19.65
CA ALA A 114 0.09 -10.19 -20.28
C ALA A 114 1.04 -8.99 -20.41
N ILE A 115 1.90 -8.77 -19.42
CA ILE A 115 2.95 -7.74 -19.45
C ILE A 115 3.97 -8.05 -20.56
N LEU A 116 4.47 -9.30 -20.65
CA LEU A 116 5.36 -9.72 -21.73
C LEU A 116 4.75 -9.50 -23.12
N LYS A 117 3.46 -9.82 -23.29
CA LYS A 117 2.75 -9.60 -24.56
C LYS A 117 2.68 -8.11 -24.92
N ALA A 118 2.42 -7.25 -23.94
CA ALA A 118 2.37 -5.80 -24.14
C ALA A 118 3.75 -5.20 -24.44
N LEU A 119 4.82 -5.72 -23.85
CA LEU A 119 6.18 -5.25 -24.14
C LEU A 119 6.65 -5.61 -25.54
N ARG A 120 6.38 -6.84 -25.99
CA ARG A 120 6.77 -7.34 -27.30
C ARG A 120 6.22 -6.56 -28.49
N THR A 121 5.18 -5.74 -28.30
CA THR A 121 4.68 -4.87 -29.36
C THR A 121 5.57 -3.65 -29.59
N HIS A 122 6.50 -3.36 -28.67
CA HIS A 122 7.33 -2.15 -28.68
C HIS A 122 8.83 -2.43 -28.58
N VAL A 123 9.24 -3.48 -27.85
CA VAL A 123 10.64 -3.87 -27.65
C VAL A 123 10.75 -5.39 -27.61
N GLU A 124 11.67 -5.96 -28.36
CA GLU A 124 11.93 -7.41 -28.33
C GLU A 124 12.81 -7.76 -27.11
N PRO A 125 12.40 -8.73 -26.26
CA PRO A 125 13.21 -9.19 -25.14
C PRO A 125 14.52 -9.80 -25.60
N GLU A 126 15.62 -9.46 -24.92
CA GLU A 126 16.88 -10.20 -25.09
C GLU A 126 16.78 -11.59 -24.47
N GLY A 127 15.96 -11.75 -23.43
CA GLY A 127 15.68 -13.05 -22.88
C GLY A 127 14.43 -13.13 -22.01
N VAL A 128 13.94 -14.37 -21.91
CA VAL A 128 12.78 -14.74 -21.09
C VAL A 128 13.10 -16.03 -20.35
N PHE A 129 13.24 -15.96 -19.04
CA PHE A 129 13.51 -17.10 -18.18
C PHE A 129 12.25 -17.53 -17.44
N SER A 130 11.77 -18.76 -17.70
CA SER A 130 10.52 -19.28 -17.12
C SER A 130 10.82 -20.25 -15.98
N LYS A 131 10.55 -19.84 -14.74
CA LYS A 131 10.77 -20.66 -13.53
C LYS A 131 9.81 -20.24 -12.42
N SER A 132 9.65 -21.07 -11.40
CA SER A 132 8.90 -20.73 -10.18
C SER A 132 7.47 -20.22 -10.47
N HIS A 133 6.74 -20.86 -11.39
CA HIS A 133 5.40 -20.43 -11.83
C HIS A 133 5.30 -18.98 -12.34
N GLY A 134 6.39 -18.43 -12.88
CA GLY A 134 6.41 -17.08 -13.45
C GLY A 134 7.52 -16.90 -14.47
N LYS A 135 7.89 -15.65 -14.73
CA LYS A 135 8.94 -15.29 -15.70
C LYS A 135 9.78 -14.15 -15.18
N LEU A 136 11.05 -14.18 -15.56
CA LEU A 136 11.94 -13.03 -15.61
C LEU A 136 12.13 -12.66 -17.08
N ILE A 137 11.97 -11.39 -17.41
CA ILE A 137 12.12 -10.85 -18.76
C ILE A 137 13.19 -9.77 -18.68
N TRP A 138 14.09 -9.68 -19.66
CA TRP A 138 15.04 -8.57 -19.71
C TRP A 138 15.27 -8.03 -21.11
N PHE A 139 15.63 -6.74 -21.15
CA PHE A 139 15.86 -5.94 -22.34
C PHE A 139 17.02 -4.99 -22.09
N ARG A 140 17.62 -4.49 -23.18
CA ARG A 140 18.44 -3.28 -23.14
C ARG A 140 17.56 -2.07 -23.39
N ARG A 141 17.75 -1.02 -22.60
CA ARG A 141 17.07 0.26 -22.81
C ARG A 141 17.53 0.84 -24.16
N PRO A 142 16.64 1.05 -25.15
CA PRO A 142 16.98 1.60 -26.46
C PRO A 142 17.46 3.06 -26.38
N ASP A 143 18.10 3.62 -27.40
CA ASP A 143 18.59 5.01 -27.39
C ASP A 143 17.50 6.05 -27.08
N THR A 144 16.28 5.78 -27.54
CA THR A 144 15.08 6.57 -27.27
C THR A 144 14.00 5.67 -26.69
N VAL A 145 13.34 6.11 -25.62
CA VAL A 145 12.19 5.39 -25.04
C VAL A 145 11.05 5.38 -26.06
N PRO A 146 10.46 4.22 -26.40
CA PRO A 146 9.30 4.16 -27.28
C PRO A 146 8.14 4.99 -26.70
N GLU A 147 7.53 5.84 -27.52
CA GLU A 147 6.42 6.73 -27.11
C GLU A 147 5.29 5.96 -26.43
N ALA A 148 4.86 4.84 -27.02
CA ALA A 148 3.83 3.97 -26.45
C ALA A 148 4.19 3.38 -25.07
N ILE A 149 5.48 3.22 -24.75
CA ILE A 149 5.91 2.81 -23.40
C ILE A 149 5.86 4.02 -22.46
N ALA A 150 6.29 5.20 -22.91
CA ALA A 150 6.24 6.42 -22.11
C ALA A 150 4.79 6.80 -21.73
N GLU A 151 3.82 6.55 -22.61
CA GLU A 151 2.38 6.74 -22.37
C GLU A 151 1.81 5.80 -21.31
N TRP A 152 2.53 4.76 -20.88
CA TRP A 152 2.09 3.90 -19.78
C TRP A 152 2.27 4.53 -18.40
N ILE A 153 3.02 5.64 -18.29
CA ILE A 153 3.10 6.39 -17.03
C ILE A 153 1.69 6.81 -16.64
N ALA A 154 1.25 6.29 -15.50
CA ALA A 154 -0.07 6.57 -15.00
C ALA A 154 -0.04 7.88 -14.20
N LEU A 155 -0.96 8.78 -14.51
CA LEU A 155 -1.09 10.07 -13.82
C LEU A 155 -2.25 10.01 -12.81
N PRO A 156 -2.19 10.80 -11.73
CA PRO A 156 -3.35 11.01 -10.86
C PRO A 156 -4.54 11.56 -11.66
N THR A 157 -5.74 11.17 -11.26
CA THR A 157 -7.00 11.66 -11.81
C THR A 157 -7.75 12.48 -10.77
N GLU A 158 -8.69 13.31 -11.21
CA GLU A 158 -9.57 14.09 -10.34
C GLU A 158 -11.02 13.62 -10.52
N THR A 159 -11.76 13.44 -9.42
CA THR A 159 -13.20 13.12 -9.48
C THR A 159 -14.03 14.36 -9.81
N GLU A 160 -15.32 14.18 -10.09
CA GLU A 160 -16.24 15.32 -10.31
C GLU A 160 -16.35 16.22 -9.07
N GLU A 161 -16.15 15.67 -7.89
CA GLU A 161 -16.16 16.36 -6.59
C GLU A 161 -14.81 17.01 -6.23
N GLY A 162 -13.79 16.91 -7.10
CA GLY A 162 -12.48 17.55 -6.92
C GLY A 162 -11.47 16.73 -6.13
N TYR A 163 -11.73 15.44 -5.89
CA TYR A 163 -10.78 14.57 -5.20
C TYR A 163 -9.70 14.05 -6.16
N VAL A 164 -8.43 14.26 -5.81
CA VAL A 164 -7.27 13.67 -6.47
C VAL A 164 -7.13 12.20 -6.05
N ILE A 165 -7.01 11.31 -7.03
CA ILE A 165 -6.85 9.87 -6.84
C ILE A 165 -5.56 9.42 -7.53
N PRO A 166 -4.64 8.71 -6.82
CA PRO A 166 -3.41 8.24 -7.43
C PRO A 166 -3.67 6.99 -8.30
N PRO A 167 -2.85 6.78 -9.34
CA PRO A 167 -3.01 5.66 -10.25
C PRO A 167 -2.86 4.32 -9.55
N GLY A 168 -3.76 3.38 -9.85
CA GLY A 168 -3.72 2.02 -9.29
C GLY A 168 -4.08 1.93 -7.80
N GLY A 169 -4.51 3.04 -7.19
CA GLY A 169 -5.01 3.08 -5.83
C GLY A 169 -6.34 2.33 -5.64
N PHE A 170 -6.65 1.98 -4.39
CA PHE A 170 -8.00 1.59 -3.95
C PHE A 170 -9.05 2.64 -4.34
N SER A 171 -10.19 2.16 -4.83
CA SER A 171 -11.33 2.98 -5.29
C SER A 171 -10.92 4.02 -6.33
N ALA A 172 -10.28 3.57 -7.42
CA ALA A 172 -9.76 4.44 -8.48
C ALA A 172 -10.84 5.20 -9.25
N ASP A 173 -12.09 4.73 -9.21
CA ASP A 173 -13.22 5.27 -9.99
C ASP A 173 -14.12 6.23 -9.18
N GLY A 174 -13.79 6.49 -7.90
CA GLY A 174 -14.58 7.35 -7.01
C GLY A 174 -14.67 6.83 -5.57
N PRO A 175 -15.46 7.46 -4.68
CA PRO A 175 -15.66 7.00 -3.31
C PRO A 175 -16.11 5.53 -3.21
N ASP A 176 -15.51 4.78 -2.28
CA ASP A 176 -15.98 3.41 -2.00
C ASP A 176 -17.33 3.47 -1.29
N ARG A 177 -18.27 2.62 -1.72
CA ARG A 177 -19.63 2.60 -1.18
C ARG A 177 -19.67 2.35 0.33
N GLY A 178 -18.74 1.56 0.87
CA GLY A 178 -18.62 1.36 2.31
C GLY A 178 -18.25 2.66 3.02
N SER A 179 -17.32 3.45 2.47
CA SER A 179 -16.93 4.74 3.02
C SER A 179 -18.09 5.74 3.01
N GLU A 180 -18.86 5.82 1.91
CA GLU A 180 -20.06 6.67 1.83
C GLU A 180 -21.10 6.29 2.89
N ILE A 181 -21.34 4.98 3.09
CA ILE A 181 -22.25 4.48 4.14
C ILE A 181 -21.73 4.86 5.53
N LEU A 182 -20.41 4.79 5.76
CA LEU A 182 -19.81 5.19 7.03
C LEU A 182 -20.05 6.67 7.29
N VAL A 183 -19.77 7.55 6.33
CA VAL A 183 -20.01 9.00 6.45
C VAL A 183 -21.48 9.27 6.79
N ALA A 184 -22.40 8.74 5.98
CA ALA A 184 -23.83 9.00 6.12
C ALA A 184 -24.44 8.53 7.46
N LEU A 185 -23.85 7.51 8.09
CA LEU A 185 -24.35 6.91 9.33
C LEU A 185 -23.42 7.08 10.52
N ALA A 186 -22.34 7.85 10.39
CA ALA A 186 -21.39 8.05 11.46
C ALA A 186 -22.11 8.62 12.69
N PRO A 187 -21.97 8.01 13.88
CA PRO A 187 -22.43 8.63 15.11
C PRO A 187 -21.62 9.91 15.38
N PRO A 188 -22.09 10.84 16.23
CA PRO A 188 -21.34 12.04 16.56
C PRO A 188 -19.91 11.72 17.04
N LEU A 189 -18.92 12.23 16.29
CA LEU A 189 -17.50 12.09 16.59
C LEU A 189 -17.00 13.36 17.29
N LYS A 190 -16.04 13.22 18.21
CA LYS A 190 -15.46 14.36 18.92
C LYS A 190 -14.05 14.09 19.43
N GLY A 191 -13.30 15.16 19.68
CA GLY A 191 -11.96 15.08 20.25
C GLY A 191 -10.92 14.58 19.25
N ARG A 192 -10.00 13.72 19.70
CA ARG A 192 -8.96 13.12 18.85
C ARG A 192 -9.51 11.90 18.11
N VAL A 193 -9.52 11.95 16.80
CA VAL A 193 -10.00 10.90 15.91
C VAL A 193 -8.83 10.33 15.09
N ALA A 194 -8.94 9.07 14.67
CA ALA A 194 -8.07 8.51 13.64
C ALA A 194 -8.86 7.79 12.55
N ASP A 195 -8.38 7.85 11.32
CA ASP A 195 -8.83 7.05 10.18
C ASP A 195 -7.76 5.99 9.85
N LEU A 196 -8.09 4.71 10.00
CA LEU A 196 -7.18 3.61 9.74
C LEU A 196 -7.36 3.07 8.33
N GLY A 197 -6.30 3.14 7.51
CA GLY A 197 -6.37 2.81 6.09
C GLY A 197 -7.07 3.93 5.33
N ALA A 198 -6.63 5.17 5.55
CA ALA A 198 -7.34 6.36 5.12
C ALA A 198 -7.43 6.54 3.58
N GLY A 199 -6.65 5.77 2.81
CA GLY A 199 -6.62 5.86 1.36
C GLY A 199 -6.28 7.28 0.90
N TRP A 200 -6.99 7.77 -0.11
CA TRP A 200 -6.87 9.14 -0.62
C TRP A 200 -7.69 10.16 0.19
N GLY A 201 -8.16 9.81 1.40
CA GLY A 201 -8.65 10.77 2.39
C GLY A 201 -10.15 11.06 2.36
N TYR A 202 -10.94 10.42 1.48
CA TYR A 202 -12.40 10.65 1.40
C TYR A 202 -13.08 10.67 2.75
N LEU A 203 -12.94 9.56 3.50
CA LEU A 203 -13.66 9.35 4.74
C LEU A 203 -13.29 10.42 5.79
N ALA A 204 -11.99 10.68 5.96
CA ALA A 204 -11.48 11.71 6.84
C ALA A 204 -11.95 13.12 6.45
N GLY A 205 -11.95 13.46 5.16
CA GLY A 205 -12.37 14.76 4.64
C GLY A 205 -13.85 15.04 4.93
N GLU A 206 -14.72 14.09 4.58
CA GLU A 206 -16.16 14.22 4.80
C GLU A 206 -16.52 14.32 6.29
N VAL A 207 -15.95 13.46 7.16
CA VAL A 207 -16.25 13.56 8.60
C VAL A 207 -15.71 14.84 9.22
N LEU A 208 -14.60 15.40 8.74
CA LEU A 208 -14.10 16.70 9.20
C LEU A 208 -15.06 17.81 8.81
N ALA A 209 -15.57 17.79 7.57
CA ALA A 209 -16.52 18.78 7.07
C ALA A 209 -17.85 18.74 7.84
N GLU A 210 -18.33 17.56 8.21
CA GLU A 210 -19.64 17.39 8.86
C GLU A 210 -19.61 17.44 10.41
N GLN A 211 -18.46 17.16 11.04
CA GLN A 211 -18.37 16.97 12.50
C GLN A 211 -17.40 17.97 13.15
N GLU A 212 -17.90 19.16 13.46
CA GLU A 212 -17.11 20.25 14.08
C GLU A 212 -16.48 19.91 15.44
N ALA A 213 -17.05 18.95 16.18
CA ALA A 213 -16.54 18.55 17.49
C ALA A 213 -15.23 17.74 17.42
N ILE A 214 -14.79 17.32 16.22
CA ILE A 214 -13.47 16.74 15.99
C ILE A 214 -12.42 17.86 16.14
N THR A 215 -11.48 17.67 17.06
CA THR A 215 -10.41 18.65 17.33
C THR A 215 -9.09 18.28 16.65
N HIS A 216 -8.95 17.01 16.24
CA HIS A 216 -7.75 16.44 15.61
C HIS A 216 -8.14 15.16 14.88
N LEU A 217 -7.64 14.93 13.66
CA LEU A 217 -7.83 13.68 12.92
C LEU A 217 -6.50 13.19 12.35
N ASP A 218 -6.02 12.03 12.82
CA ASP A 218 -4.86 11.35 12.23
C ASP A 218 -5.31 10.41 11.09
N LEU A 219 -4.83 10.63 9.88
CA LEU A 219 -4.95 9.72 8.75
C LEU A 219 -3.74 8.78 8.76
N ILE A 220 -3.98 7.49 8.96
CA ILE A 220 -2.93 6.47 8.94
C ILE A 220 -3.08 5.62 7.68
N GLU A 221 -2.11 5.70 6.79
CA GLU A 221 -2.11 4.99 5.51
C GLU A 221 -0.74 4.37 5.24
N ALA A 222 -0.74 3.13 4.76
CA ALA A 222 0.46 2.37 4.46
C ALA A 222 0.98 2.64 3.04
N ASP A 223 0.12 3.04 2.11
CA ASP A 223 0.49 3.42 0.75
C ASP A 223 0.86 4.92 0.66
N HIS A 224 2.11 5.21 0.29
CA HIS A 224 2.61 6.57 0.21
C HIS A 224 1.84 7.43 -0.81
N ALA A 225 1.52 6.89 -1.99
CA ALA A 225 0.84 7.65 -3.03
C ALA A 225 -0.58 8.02 -2.59
N MET A 226 -1.25 7.11 -1.88
CA MET A 226 -2.56 7.37 -1.27
C MET A 226 -2.51 8.47 -0.21
N LEU A 227 -1.55 8.41 0.70
CA LEU A 227 -1.43 9.44 1.73
C LEU A 227 -1.11 10.82 1.12
N MET A 228 -0.30 10.86 0.05
CA MET A 228 -0.02 12.11 -0.66
C MET A 228 -1.26 12.67 -1.35
N ALA A 229 -2.11 11.81 -1.93
CA ALA A 229 -3.41 12.24 -2.46
C ALA A 229 -4.33 12.75 -1.34
N ALA A 230 -4.40 12.06 -0.19
CA ALA A 230 -5.16 12.54 0.97
C ALA A 230 -4.71 13.93 1.44
N ARG A 231 -3.40 14.18 1.42
CA ARG A 231 -2.84 15.49 1.75
C ARG A 231 -3.23 16.58 0.73
N ALA A 232 -3.35 16.23 -0.55
CA ALA A 232 -3.80 17.15 -1.57
C ALA A 232 -5.32 17.44 -1.47
N ASN A 233 -6.09 16.44 -1.03
CA ASN A 233 -7.55 16.50 -0.96
C ASN A 233 -8.09 17.21 0.28
N ILE A 234 -7.33 17.26 1.38
CA ILE A 234 -7.80 17.77 2.67
C ILE A 234 -6.99 19.01 3.05
N ASP A 235 -7.61 20.18 2.89
CA ASP A 235 -7.14 21.46 3.41
C ASP A 235 -7.84 21.81 4.73
N ASP A 236 -7.60 21.00 5.77
CA ASP A 236 -8.12 21.22 7.12
C ASP A 236 -6.99 21.17 8.16
N PRO A 237 -6.79 22.22 8.99
CA PRO A 237 -5.70 22.27 9.97
C PRO A 237 -5.81 21.20 11.07
N ARG A 238 -6.96 20.54 11.23
CA ARG A 238 -7.15 19.43 12.17
C ARG A 238 -6.60 18.11 11.64
N ALA A 239 -6.32 18.00 10.34
CA ALA A 239 -5.84 16.78 9.71
C ALA A 239 -4.31 16.62 9.85
N ALA A 240 -3.89 15.41 10.23
CA ALA A 240 -2.49 15.03 10.29
C ALA A 240 -2.28 13.69 9.57
N PHE A 241 -1.22 13.59 8.78
CA PHE A 241 -1.03 12.50 7.81
C PHE A 241 0.18 11.65 8.20
N HIS A 242 -0.03 10.34 8.35
CA HIS A 242 0.98 9.39 8.82
C HIS A 242 1.17 8.26 7.82
N TRP A 243 2.35 8.23 7.19
CA TRP A 243 2.75 7.11 6.33
C TRP A 243 3.23 5.96 7.20
N ALA A 244 2.32 5.07 7.60
CA ALA A 244 2.57 4.06 8.61
C ALA A 244 1.78 2.77 8.37
N ASP A 245 2.35 1.64 8.80
CA ASP A 245 1.61 0.40 8.96
C ASP A 245 0.70 0.52 10.19
N VAL A 246 -0.62 0.57 9.96
CA VAL A 246 -1.66 0.60 11.03
C VAL A 246 -1.40 -0.45 12.11
N THR A 247 -0.94 -1.65 11.73
CA THR A 247 -0.76 -2.76 12.68
C THR A 247 0.38 -2.50 13.67
N ARG A 248 1.32 -1.61 13.31
CA ARG A 248 2.50 -1.23 14.09
C ARG A 248 2.50 0.21 14.59
N PHE A 249 1.55 1.03 14.13
CA PHE A 249 1.41 2.41 14.56
C PHE A 249 1.09 2.49 16.06
N ASP A 250 1.74 3.43 16.74
CA ASP A 250 1.55 3.71 18.17
C ASP A 250 1.42 5.23 18.33
N PRO A 251 0.23 5.76 18.62
CA PRO A 251 0.01 7.19 18.73
C PRO A 251 0.58 7.72 20.06
N ALA A 252 1.01 8.98 20.06
CA ALA A 252 1.50 9.63 21.28
C ALA A 252 0.42 9.73 22.38
N GLU A 253 -0.84 9.89 21.97
CA GLU A 253 -2.01 9.93 22.84
C GLU A 253 -3.12 9.04 22.28
N PRO A 254 -3.89 8.35 23.14
CA PRO A 254 -5.00 7.52 22.69
C PRO A 254 -6.16 8.35 22.12
N TYR A 255 -6.92 7.76 21.20
CA TYR A 255 -8.03 8.41 20.50
C TYR A 255 -9.36 8.32 21.25
N ASP A 256 -10.19 9.34 21.05
CA ASP A 256 -11.60 9.37 21.48
C ASP A 256 -12.49 8.55 20.53
N ALA A 257 -12.17 8.56 19.23
CA ALA A 257 -12.81 7.70 18.25
C ALA A 257 -11.82 7.25 17.17
N ILE A 258 -12.09 6.10 16.55
CA ILE A 258 -11.38 5.61 15.38
C ILE A 258 -12.43 5.21 14.35
N ILE A 259 -12.23 5.60 13.10
CA ILE A 259 -13.03 5.17 11.95
C ILE A 259 -12.16 4.33 11.02
N SER A 260 -12.77 3.40 10.28
CA SER A 260 -12.04 2.60 9.29
C SER A 260 -12.98 1.92 8.29
N ASN A 261 -12.58 1.95 7.01
CA ASN A 261 -13.01 1.01 5.98
C ASN A 261 -11.80 0.14 5.60
N PRO A 262 -11.49 -0.90 6.39
CA PRO A 262 -10.22 -1.60 6.25
C PRO A 262 -10.14 -2.40 4.95
N PRO A 263 -8.93 -2.55 4.38
CA PRO A 263 -8.74 -3.32 3.15
C PRO A 263 -9.18 -4.78 3.35
N PHE A 264 -9.93 -5.29 2.38
CA PHE A 264 -10.53 -6.63 2.46
C PHE A 264 -9.81 -7.68 1.59
N HIS A 265 -8.79 -7.31 0.82
CA HIS A 265 -8.04 -8.22 -0.04
C HIS A 265 -6.53 -7.97 -0.02
N THR A 266 -5.75 -9.04 0.14
CA THR A 266 -4.36 -9.09 -0.35
C THR A 266 -4.36 -9.82 -1.70
N GLY A 267 -4.56 -9.07 -2.78
CA GLY A 267 -4.64 -9.63 -4.12
C GLY A 267 -6.01 -10.22 -4.50
N ARG A 268 -6.15 -11.55 -4.68
CA ARG A 268 -7.41 -12.16 -5.22
C ARG A 268 -8.29 -12.83 -4.17
N ARG A 269 -7.79 -13.00 -2.94
CA ARG A 269 -8.50 -13.71 -1.87
C ARG A 269 -8.74 -12.72 -0.74
N ALA A 270 -9.95 -12.75 -0.19
CA ALA A 270 -10.21 -12.00 1.03
C ALA A 270 -9.20 -12.42 2.09
N ASP A 271 -8.57 -11.45 2.76
CA ASP A 271 -7.70 -11.72 3.90
C ASP A 271 -8.35 -11.17 5.18
N PRO A 272 -9.18 -11.98 5.85
CA PRO A 272 -9.74 -11.61 7.14
C PRO A 272 -8.67 -11.33 8.21
N GLY A 273 -7.43 -11.82 8.03
CA GLY A 273 -6.32 -11.57 8.94
C GLY A 273 -5.95 -10.09 9.02
N LEU A 274 -5.96 -9.38 7.90
CA LEU A 274 -5.64 -7.96 7.85
C LEU A 274 -6.69 -7.10 8.57
N GLY A 275 -7.98 -7.33 8.29
CA GLY A 275 -9.05 -6.63 9.02
C GLY A 275 -9.06 -6.93 10.53
N ARG A 276 -8.72 -8.17 10.93
CA ARG A 276 -8.51 -8.51 12.35
C ARG A 276 -7.35 -7.74 12.98
N ALA A 277 -6.26 -7.54 12.24
CA ALA A 277 -5.13 -6.75 12.71
C ALA A 277 -5.51 -5.27 12.89
N PHE A 278 -6.34 -4.71 12.00
CA PHE A 278 -6.90 -3.36 12.15
C PHE A 278 -7.79 -3.24 13.40
N ILE A 279 -8.68 -4.21 13.64
CA ILE A 279 -9.51 -4.27 14.85
C ILE A 279 -8.63 -4.29 16.12
N SER A 280 -7.58 -5.12 16.11
CA SER A 280 -6.62 -5.19 17.22
C SER A 280 -5.88 -3.86 17.41
N ALA A 281 -5.43 -3.23 16.32
CA ALA A 281 -4.77 -1.93 16.36
C ALA A 281 -5.69 -0.86 16.94
N ALA A 282 -6.94 -0.76 16.46
CA ALA A 282 -7.93 0.17 16.97
C ALA A 282 -8.15 0.00 18.48
N ALA A 283 -8.25 -1.24 18.97
CA ALA A 283 -8.42 -1.52 20.39
C ALA A 283 -7.22 -1.04 21.24
N ARG A 284 -5.99 -1.11 20.72
CA ARG A 284 -4.80 -0.61 21.43
C ARG A 284 -4.73 0.91 21.48
N MET A 285 -5.18 1.57 20.41
CA MET A 285 -5.01 3.01 20.21
C MET A 285 -6.15 3.85 20.83
N LEU A 286 -7.23 3.21 21.29
CA LEU A 286 -8.38 3.91 21.88
C LEU A 286 -8.23 4.20 23.38
N LYS A 287 -8.83 5.31 23.82
CA LYS A 287 -9.11 5.55 25.24
C LYS A 287 -10.05 4.46 25.80
N PRO A 288 -10.09 4.24 27.13
CA PRO A 288 -11.02 3.28 27.73
C PRO A 288 -12.50 3.54 27.39
N SER A 289 -12.88 4.80 27.17
CA SER A 289 -14.23 5.20 26.75
C SER A 289 -14.36 5.44 25.24
N GLY A 290 -13.28 5.23 24.49
CA GLY A 290 -13.23 5.51 23.06
C GLY A 290 -14.05 4.53 22.24
N LYS A 291 -14.40 4.96 21.02
CA LYS A 291 -15.26 4.19 20.10
C LYS A 291 -14.51 3.82 18.83
N PHE A 292 -14.74 2.62 18.32
CA PHE A 292 -14.30 2.22 16.99
C PHE A 292 -15.53 2.02 16.10
N ILE A 293 -15.53 2.70 14.95
CA ILE A 293 -16.55 2.65 13.94
C ILE A 293 -15.93 2.00 12.70
N MET A 294 -16.47 0.87 12.28
CA MET A 294 -15.92 0.09 11.18
C MET A 294 -17.00 -0.29 10.20
N VAL A 295 -16.81 0.06 8.94
CA VAL A 295 -17.61 -0.48 7.84
C VAL A 295 -16.88 -1.66 7.22
N ALA A 296 -17.61 -2.71 6.87
CA ALA A 296 -17.05 -3.87 6.18
C ALA A 296 -18.10 -4.56 5.32
N ASN A 297 -17.65 -5.25 4.27
CA ASN A 297 -18.49 -6.14 3.48
C ASN A 297 -19.16 -7.21 4.35
N ARG A 298 -20.46 -7.43 4.17
CA ARG A 298 -21.33 -8.33 4.97
C ARG A 298 -20.83 -9.76 5.12
N HIS A 299 -20.11 -10.25 4.11
CA HIS A 299 -19.61 -11.62 4.07
C HIS A 299 -18.31 -11.81 4.87
N LEU A 300 -17.68 -10.73 5.35
CA LEU A 300 -16.44 -10.79 6.12
C LEU A 300 -16.75 -11.09 7.60
N PRO A 301 -16.12 -12.12 8.21
CA PRO A 301 -16.48 -12.59 9.54
C PRO A 301 -15.74 -11.80 10.64
N TYR A 302 -15.99 -10.49 10.73
CA TYR A 302 -15.32 -9.60 11.68
C TYR A 302 -16.00 -9.51 13.04
N GLU A 303 -17.24 -9.98 13.19
CA GLU A 303 -18.01 -9.89 14.43
C GLU A 303 -17.33 -10.63 15.60
N ALA A 304 -16.72 -11.79 15.32
CA ALA A 304 -15.96 -12.53 16.32
C ALA A 304 -14.75 -11.73 16.82
N ALA A 305 -14.00 -11.12 15.90
CA ALA A 305 -12.81 -10.34 16.25
C ALA A 305 -13.17 -9.04 16.99
N LEU A 306 -14.24 -8.36 16.56
CA LEU A 306 -14.82 -7.21 17.27
C LEU A 306 -15.25 -7.61 18.68
N LYS A 307 -15.91 -8.77 18.82
CA LYS A 307 -16.35 -9.29 20.11
C LYS A 307 -15.19 -9.63 21.04
N ASP A 308 -14.13 -10.20 20.51
CA ASP A 308 -12.96 -10.55 21.30
C ASP A 308 -12.23 -9.29 21.78
N ALA A 309 -12.11 -8.27 20.93
CA ALA A 309 -11.41 -7.02 21.24
C ALA A 309 -12.21 -6.02 22.08
N PHE A 310 -13.55 -5.98 21.98
CA PHE A 310 -14.38 -4.95 22.62
C PHE A 310 -15.56 -5.49 23.43
N GLY A 311 -15.88 -6.78 23.32
CA GLY A 311 -17.14 -7.34 23.84
C GLY A 311 -18.32 -7.07 22.89
N ASN A 312 -19.53 -6.92 23.42
CA ASN A 312 -20.69 -6.75 22.57
C ASN A 312 -20.70 -5.37 21.90
N GLY A 313 -20.72 -5.36 20.57
CA GLY A 313 -20.89 -4.17 19.75
C GLY A 313 -22.34 -3.86 19.40
N ARG A 314 -22.53 -2.71 18.75
CA ARG A 314 -23.78 -2.31 18.12
C ARG A 314 -23.60 -2.37 16.60
N LEU A 315 -24.55 -2.99 15.89
CA LEU A 315 -24.69 -2.81 14.46
C LEU A 315 -25.47 -1.50 14.26
N ILE A 316 -24.83 -0.48 13.67
CA ILE A 316 -25.47 0.81 13.38
C ILE A 316 -26.41 0.65 12.18
N GLY A 317 -25.96 -0.08 11.16
CA GLY A 317 -26.74 -0.32 9.95
C GLY A 317 -26.18 -1.47 9.12
N GLU A 318 -27.05 -2.01 8.25
CA GLU A 318 -26.69 -2.92 7.18
C GLU A 318 -27.34 -2.40 5.90
N LEU A 319 -26.53 -1.97 4.95
CA LEU A 319 -26.97 -1.33 3.70
C LEU A 319 -26.13 -1.84 2.55
N GLU A 320 -26.80 -2.23 1.45
CA GLU A 320 -26.16 -2.50 0.17
C GLU A 320 -24.97 -3.49 0.22
N GLY A 321 -25.06 -4.47 1.13
CA GLY A 321 -24.02 -5.50 1.30
C GLY A 321 -22.89 -5.11 2.25
N TYR A 322 -22.97 -3.97 2.93
CA TYR A 322 -22.05 -3.52 3.98
C TYR A 322 -22.70 -3.55 5.35
N LYS A 323 -21.89 -3.78 6.39
CA LYS A 323 -22.26 -3.65 7.80
C LYS A 323 -21.44 -2.54 8.43
N LEU A 324 -22.11 -1.66 9.17
CA LEU A 324 -21.48 -0.64 9.97
C LEU A 324 -21.54 -1.00 11.46
N HIS A 325 -20.38 -1.25 12.05
CA HIS A 325 -20.24 -1.63 13.45
C HIS A 325 -19.75 -0.45 14.29
N GLU A 326 -20.35 -0.26 15.47
CA GLU A 326 -19.79 0.57 16.55
C GLU A 326 -19.47 -0.33 17.74
N VAL A 327 -18.22 -0.27 18.18
CA VAL A 327 -17.75 -0.92 19.40
C VAL A 327 -17.05 0.08 20.30
N ALA A 328 -17.04 -0.18 21.61
CA ALA A 328 -16.43 0.69 22.61
C ALA A 328 -15.85 -0.16 23.73
N LYS A 329 -15.17 0.48 24.69
CA LYS A 329 -14.55 -0.19 25.86
C LYS A 329 -13.55 -1.26 25.40
N PRO A 330 -12.46 -0.85 24.72
CA PRO A 330 -11.44 -1.79 24.28
C PRO A 330 -10.97 -2.65 25.46
N ARG A 331 -10.97 -3.96 25.27
CA ARG A 331 -10.39 -4.89 26.23
C ARG A 331 -8.89 -4.73 26.11
N GLN A 332 -8.27 -4.15 27.13
CA GLN A 332 -6.82 -4.08 27.19
C GLN A 332 -6.27 -5.50 27.07
N ALA A 333 -5.29 -5.70 26.18
CA ALA A 333 -4.51 -6.94 26.19
C ALA A 333 -3.95 -7.11 27.62
N GLN A 334 -4.30 -8.20 28.29
CA GLN A 334 -3.69 -8.57 29.56
C GLN A 334 -2.19 -8.76 29.32
N GLY A 335 -1.40 -7.71 29.53
CA GLY A 335 -0.02 -7.69 29.03
C GLY A 335 0.74 -6.38 29.18
N ARG A 336 0.44 -5.56 30.19
CA ARG A 336 1.46 -4.67 30.77
C ARG A 336 1.77 -5.18 32.17
N ALA A 337 2.59 -6.23 32.23
CA ALA A 337 3.29 -6.57 33.46
C ALA A 337 4.14 -5.36 33.86
N SER A 338 3.80 -4.78 35.00
CA SER A 338 4.67 -4.07 35.92
C SER A 338 6.14 -3.95 35.50
N ARG A 339 6.53 -2.82 34.89
CA ARG A 339 7.88 -2.30 35.12
C ARG A 339 7.85 -1.65 36.49
N GLY A 340 8.23 -2.45 37.49
CA GLY A 340 8.23 -2.07 38.89
C GLY A 340 9.13 -0.86 39.15
N HIS A 341 8.60 0.06 39.95
CA HIS A 341 9.42 0.76 40.94
C HIS A 341 9.96 -0.27 41.93
N GLY A 342 11.25 -0.19 42.27
CA GLY A 342 11.74 -0.87 43.47
C GLY A 342 13.23 -1.20 43.50
N ARG A 343 13.99 -0.21 43.98
CA ARG A 343 15.38 -0.24 44.50
C ARG A 343 16.51 -0.24 43.49
#